data_AF-A0A258B6T9-F1
#
_entry.id   AF-A0A258B6T9-F1
#
_cell.length_a   1.000
_cell.length_b   1.000
_cell.length_c   1.000
_cell.angle_alpha   90.00
_cell.angle_beta   90.00
_cell.angle_gamma   90.00
#
_symmetry.space_group_name_H-M   'P 1'
#
loop_
_entity.id
_entity.type
_entity.pdbx_description
1 polymer ?
#
loop_
_entity_poly.entity_id
_entity_poly.type
_entity_poly.pdbx_seq_one_letter_code
_entity_poly.pdbx_strand_id
1 'polypeptide(L)'
;WRDTGLALDRSNFTVEDRNRANGIYYVRYVNPKDLGDTKGFFTNLFSSKDDSSLKAKKYLVVVKSTGENTSSVYVQNAEGKPENTPAGLQLLTLLTEQLTR
;
A
#
# COMPACT_ATOMS: atom_id res chain seq x y z
N TRP A 1 6.17 3.11 12.90
CA TRP A 1 6.76 3.71 11.68
C TRP A 1 7.68 2.74 10.96
N ARG A 2 8.81 2.35 11.57
CA ARG A 2 9.80 1.46 10.95
C ARG A 2 9.18 0.13 10.52
N ASP A 3 8.42 -0.50 11.40
CA ASP A 3 7.84 -1.82 11.12
C ASP A 3 6.75 -1.74 10.03
N THR A 4 6.00 -0.63 9.97
CA THR A 4 5.09 -0.35 8.84
C THR A 4 5.83 -0.22 7.52
N GLY A 5 6.99 0.45 7.51
CA GLY A 5 7.83 0.53 6.31
C GLY A 5 8.32 -0.84 5.85
N LEU A 6 8.80 -1.67 6.79
CA LEU A 6 9.21 -3.05 6.50
C LEU A 6 8.05 -3.90 5.98
N ALA A 7 6.85 -3.76 6.57
CA ALA A 7 5.66 -4.47 6.12
C ALA A 7 5.28 -4.08 4.69
N LEU A 8 5.37 -2.80 4.34
CA LEU A 8 5.17 -2.29 2.99
C LEU A 8 6.19 -2.86 2.00
N ASP A 9 7.48 -2.88 2.37
CA ASP A 9 8.55 -3.40 1.51
C ASP A 9 8.43 -4.93 1.27
N ARG A 10 7.85 -5.67 2.22
CA ARG A 10 7.63 -7.13 2.14
C ARG A 10 6.37 -7.54 1.39
N SER A 11 5.52 -6.60 1.02
CA SER A 11 4.25 -6.85 0.34
C SER A 11 4.29 -6.30 -1.08
N ASN A 12 3.22 -6.54 -1.85
CA ASN A 12 3.13 -6.09 -3.24
C ASN A 12 2.81 -4.58 -3.37
N PHE A 13 3.28 -3.77 -2.42
CA PHE A 13 3.17 -2.31 -2.48
C PHE A 13 4.42 -1.73 -3.09
N THR A 14 4.26 -0.60 -3.77
CA THR A 14 5.38 0.27 -4.12
C THR A 14 5.27 1.56 -3.32
N VAL A 15 6.26 1.85 -2.50
CA VAL A 15 6.34 3.13 -1.77
C VAL A 15 6.89 4.19 -2.73
N GLU A 16 6.07 5.17 -3.12
CA GLU A 16 6.48 6.29 -3.96
C GLU A 16 7.21 7.36 -3.14
N ASP A 17 6.70 7.66 -1.94
CA ASP A 17 7.25 8.70 -1.08
C ASP A 17 6.92 8.45 0.40
N ARG A 18 7.64 9.12 1.29
CA ARG A 18 7.56 8.99 2.74
C ARG A 18 7.64 10.35 3.42
N ASN A 19 6.52 10.79 4.00
CA ASN A 19 6.50 11.93 4.89
C ASN A 19 6.47 11.46 6.34
N ARG A 20 7.67 11.30 6.93
CA ARG A 20 7.82 10.86 8.32
C ARG A 20 7.30 11.87 9.34
N ALA A 21 7.39 13.17 9.04
CA ALA A 21 6.89 14.21 9.94
C ALA A 21 5.38 14.11 10.14
N ASN A 22 4.64 13.80 9.07
CA ASN A 22 3.19 13.63 9.10
C ASN A 22 2.74 12.17 9.29
N GLY A 23 3.67 11.22 9.36
CA GLY A 23 3.34 9.80 9.49
C GLY A 23 2.66 9.22 8.25
N ILE A 24 3.04 9.65 7.03
CA ILE A 24 2.39 9.21 5.78
C ILE A 24 3.38 8.46 4.87
N TYR A 25 3.00 7.27 4.44
CA TYR A 25 3.59 6.59 3.29
C TYR A 25 2.67 6.75 2.08
N TYR A 26 3.21 7.24 0.97
CA TYR A 26 2.51 7.33 -0.31
C TYR A 26 2.79 6.04 -1.07
N VAL A 27 1.75 5.25 -1.36
CA VAL A 27 1.93 3.90 -1.92
C VAL A 27 1.08 3.69 -3.16
N ARG A 28 1.61 2.90 -4.08
CA ARG A 28 0.85 2.32 -5.20
C ARG A 28 0.49 0.89 -4.84
N TYR A 29 -0.75 0.53 -5.15
CA TYR A 29 -1.21 -0.84 -5.04
C TYR A 29 -2.03 -1.24 -6.26
N VAL A 30 -1.80 -2.46 -6.71
CA VAL A 30 -2.60 -3.12 -7.73
C VAL A 30 -3.35 -4.25 -7.04
N ASN A 31 -4.68 -4.21 -7.07
CA ASN A 31 -5.47 -5.31 -6.54
C ASN A 31 -5.39 -6.48 -7.52
N PRO A 32 -4.89 -7.67 -7.11
CA PRO A 32 -4.82 -8.84 -7.98
C PRO A 32 -6.17 -9.25 -8.57
N LYS A 33 -7.27 -8.97 -7.85
CA LYS A 33 -8.64 -9.23 -8.34
C LYS A 33 -9.02 -8.34 -9.53
N ASP A 34 -8.41 -7.16 -9.66
CA ASP A 34 -8.63 -6.25 -10.78
C ASP A 34 -7.82 -6.66 -12.02
N LEU A 35 -6.88 -7.61 -11.89
CA LEU A 35 -6.01 -8.06 -12.97
C LEU A 35 -6.58 -9.23 -13.80
N GLY A 36 -7.58 -9.96 -13.30
CA GLY A 36 -8.12 -11.15 -13.97
C GLY A 36 -7.13 -12.33 -13.96
N ASP A 37 -7.63 -13.54 -14.20
CA ASP A 37 -6.89 -14.81 -14.21
C ASP A 37 -5.79 -14.84 -15.29
N THR A 38 -4.66 -14.18 -15.03
CA THR A 38 -3.51 -14.18 -15.93
C THR A 38 -2.37 -14.94 -15.26
N LYS A 39 -2.42 -16.26 -15.47
CA LYS A 39 -1.27 -17.18 -15.36
C LYS A 39 -0.09 -16.61 -16.18
N GLY A 40 0.79 -15.84 -15.56
CA GLY A 40 1.96 -15.25 -16.24
C GLY A 40 2.60 -14.07 -15.51
N PHE A 41 2.43 -14.02 -14.20
CA PHE A 41 2.86 -12.94 -13.32
C PHE A 41 4.40 -12.73 -13.44
N PHE A 42 4.81 -11.52 -13.86
CA PHE A 42 6.12 -10.84 -13.65
C PHE A 42 7.15 -10.64 -14.77
N THR A 43 7.09 -11.28 -15.94
CA THR A 43 8.24 -11.17 -16.89
C THR A 43 8.36 -9.80 -17.59
N ASN A 44 7.32 -8.97 -17.62
CA ASN A 44 7.31 -7.74 -18.45
C ASN A 44 6.91 -6.43 -17.73
N LEU A 45 6.66 -6.42 -16.42
CA LEU A 45 6.19 -5.20 -15.74
C LEU A 45 7.29 -4.19 -15.37
N PHE A 46 8.55 -4.43 -15.77
CA PHE A 46 9.68 -3.53 -15.52
C PHE A 46 10.21 -2.82 -16.78
N SER A 47 9.56 -3.00 -17.93
CA SER A 47 10.03 -2.44 -19.20
C SER A 47 8.90 -1.68 -19.91
N SER A 48 8.69 -0.41 -19.55
CA SER A 48 8.44 0.68 -20.50
C SER A 48 8.02 1.93 -19.75
N LYS A 49 8.55 3.07 -20.20
CA LYS A 49 8.35 4.42 -19.68
C LYS A 49 6.99 5.04 -20.01
N ASP A 50 5.99 4.27 -20.39
CA ASP A 50 4.68 4.77 -20.80
C ASP A 50 3.61 3.74 -20.47
N ASP A 51 2.97 3.85 -19.31
CA ASP A 51 1.74 3.10 -19.06
C ASP A 51 0.84 3.79 -18.02
N SER A 52 0.26 4.91 -18.45
CA SER A 52 -0.78 5.63 -17.72
C SER A 52 -2.10 4.84 -17.60
N SER A 53 -2.12 3.56 -18.00
CA SER A 53 -3.31 2.69 -18.10
C SER A 53 -3.30 1.44 -17.21
N LEU A 54 -2.19 1.07 -16.56
CA LEU A 54 -2.16 -0.14 -15.74
C LEU A 54 -2.48 0.13 -14.28
N LYS A 55 -3.79 0.18 -13.96
CA LYS A 55 -4.51 -0.32 -12.76
C LYS A 55 -3.94 -0.09 -11.33
N ALA A 56 -2.80 0.57 -11.15
CA ALA A 56 -2.14 0.83 -9.88
C ALA A 56 -2.71 2.11 -9.27
N LYS A 57 -3.56 1.95 -8.26
CA LYS A 57 -4.18 3.06 -7.54
C LYS A 57 -3.23 3.59 -6.49
N LYS A 58 -3.29 4.90 -6.26
CA LYS A 58 -2.54 5.59 -5.21
C LYS A 58 -3.33 5.54 -3.91
N TYR A 59 -2.63 5.26 -2.83
CA TYR A 59 -3.15 5.21 -1.47
C TYR A 59 -2.19 5.91 -0.52
N LEU A 60 -2.72 6.38 0.61
CA LEU A 60 -1.94 6.90 1.71
C LEU A 60 -2.05 5.93 2.88
N VAL A 61 -0.91 5.43 3.36
CA VAL A 61 -0.82 4.64 4.59
C VAL A 61 -0.39 5.57 5.71
N VAL A 62 -1.32 5.88 6.59
CA VAL A 62 -1.14 6.86 7.67
C VAL A 62 -0.89 6.12 8.98
N VAL A 63 0.23 6.43 9.62
CA VAL A 63 0.64 5.87 10.91
C VAL A 63 0.50 6.94 11.97
N LYS A 64 -0.40 6.74 12.93
CA LYS A 64 -0.61 7.64 14.05
C LYS A 64 -0.21 6.96 15.35
N SER A 65 0.58 7.62 16.19
CA SER A 65 0.85 7.15 17.55
C SER A 65 -0.41 7.34 18.40
N THR A 66 -0.76 6.33 19.19
CA THR A 66 -1.96 6.32 20.03
C THR A 66 -1.65 6.13 21.52
N GLY A 67 -0.37 6.23 21.90
CA GLY A 67 0.11 6.03 23.27
C GLY A 67 1.57 5.58 23.29
N GLU A 68 2.02 5.16 24.46
CA GLU A 68 3.39 4.67 24.65
C GLU A 68 3.56 3.32 23.95
N ASN A 69 4.40 3.31 22.90
CA ASN A 69 4.67 2.15 22.04
C ASN A 69 3.47 1.61 21.24
N THR A 70 2.36 2.34 21.15
CA THR A 70 1.20 1.96 20.34
C THR A 70 1.03 2.87 19.13
N SER A 71 0.62 2.29 18.01
CA SER A 71 0.34 3.03 16.79
C SER A 71 -0.83 2.40 16.05
N SER A 72 -1.67 3.25 15.48
CA SER A 72 -2.74 2.85 14.58
C SER A 72 -2.34 3.15 13.14
N VAL A 73 -2.65 2.20 12.24
CA VAL A 73 -2.40 2.30 10.81
C VAL A 73 -3.74 2.46 10.11
N TYR A 74 -3.85 3.48 9.26
CA TYR A 74 -5.03 3.77 8.45
C TYR A 74 -4.65 3.73 6.98
N VAL A 75 -5.59 3.30 6.14
CA VAL A 75 -5.47 3.39 4.68
C VAL A 75 -6.47 4.42 4.18
N GLN A 76 -5.96 5.34 3.37
CA GLN A 76 -6.73 6.38 2.72
C GLN A 76 -6.51 6.33 1.22
N ASN A 77 -7.44 6.89 0.48
CA ASN A 77 -7.31 7.09 -0.96
C ASN A 77 -6.35 8.26 -1.26
N ALA A 78 -6.12 8.53 -2.56
CA ALA A 78 -5.22 9.60 -2.99
C ALA A 78 -5.65 11.01 -2.51
N GLU A 79 -6.94 11.21 -2.22
CA GLU A 79 -7.49 12.48 -1.72
C GLU A 79 -7.44 12.58 -0.18
N GLY A 80 -6.88 11.58 0.52
CA GLY A 80 -6.80 11.54 1.99
C GLY A 80 -8.09 11.15 2.70
N LYS A 81 -9.09 10.66 1.96
CA LYS A 81 -10.32 10.12 2.54
C LYS A 81 -10.14 8.65 2.94
N PRO A 82 -10.85 8.15 3.98
CA PRO A 82 -10.80 6.74 4.34
C PRO A 82 -11.08 5.81 3.15
N GLU A 83 -10.23 4.81 2.96
CA GLU A 83 -10.39 3.83 1.89
C GLU A 83 -11.22 2.64 2.40
N ASN A 84 -12.54 2.76 2.29
CA ASN A 84 -13.50 1.76 2.80
C ASN A 84 -13.95 0.74 1.74
N THR A 85 -13.29 0.68 0.59
CA THR A 85 -13.60 -0.31 -0.45
C THR A 85 -12.94 -1.66 -0.14
N PRO A 86 -13.31 -2.75 -0.84
CA PRO A 86 -12.63 -4.03 -0.72
C PRO A 86 -11.11 -3.95 -0.96
N ALA A 87 -10.64 -2.98 -1.76
CA ALA A 87 -9.21 -2.76 -1.95
C ALA A 87 -8.53 -2.26 -0.66
N GLY A 88 -9.14 -1.31 0.06
CA GLY A 88 -8.63 -0.82 1.35
C GLY A 88 -8.57 -1.90 2.42
N LEU A 89 -9.61 -2.74 2.49
CA LEU A 89 -9.62 -3.90 3.39
C LEU A 89 -8.49 -4.87 3.05
N GLN A 90 -8.33 -5.22 1.76
CA GLN A 90 -7.23 -6.09 1.32
C GLN A 90 -5.85 -5.49 1.67
N LEU A 91 -5.68 -4.18 1.50
CA LEU A 91 -4.46 -3.47 1.89
C LEU A 91 -4.15 -3.64 3.38
N LEU A 92 -5.14 -3.36 4.23
CA LEU A 92 -5.00 -3.47 5.68
C LEU A 92 -4.69 -4.91 6.11
N THR A 93 -5.33 -5.91 5.49
CA THR A 93 -5.04 -7.33 5.76
C THR A 93 -3.59 -7.66 5.46
N LEU A 94 -3.10 -7.32 4.26
CA LEU A 94 -1.71 -7.56 3.86
C LEU A 94 -0.72 -6.87 4.79
N LEU A 95 -0.98 -5.61 5.17
CA LEU A 95 -0.14 -4.90 6.12
C LEU A 95 -0.10 -5.57 7.50
N THR A 96 -1.26 -6.01 7.99
CA THR A 96 -1.37 -6.69 9.28
C THR A 96 -0.58 -7.99 9.29
N GLU A 97 -0.70 -8.81 8.26
CA GLU A 97 0.03 -10.07 8.11
C GLU A 97 1.55 -9.88 8.11
N GLN A 98 2.04 -8.79 7.50
CA GLN A 98 3.48 -8.51 7.43
C GLN A 98 4.03 -7.83 8.70
N LEU A 99 3.19 -7.12 9.46
CA LEU A 99 3.56 -6.51 10.73
C LEU A 99 3.75 -7.55 11.86
N THR A 100 3.04 -8.68 11.79
CA THR A 100 3.13 -9.75 12.79
C THR A 100 4.20 -10.80 12.47
N ARG A 101 5.03 -10.58 11.43
CA ARG A 101 6.14 -11.45 11.01
C ARG A 101 7.49 -10.91 11.46
#